data_AF-A0A5C3QXY6-F1
#
_entry.id   AF-A0A5C3QXY6-F1
#
_cell.length_a   1.000
_cell.length_b   1.000
_cell.length_c   1.000
_cell.angle_alpha   90.00
_cell.angle_beta   90.00
_cell.angle_gamma   90.00
#
_symmetry.space_group_name_H-M   'P 1'
#
loop_
_entity.id
_entity.type
_entity.pdbx_description
1 polymer ?
#
loop_
_entity_poly.entity_id
_entity_poly.type
_entity_poly.pdbx_seq_one_letter_code
_entity_poly.pdbx_strand_id
1 'polypeptide(L)'
;MSKNPGNVAGGLKATLNNPRVSDEAKNDAKERLDAMKSGAPVDEVQTQTSATDADKNPGNQIGGYKATLSNPNVSKEAKQHAKEMLDSGSIGKTVDDEDYVPPE
;
A
#
# COMPACT_ATOMS: atom_id res chain seq x y z
N MET A 1 -1.70 -18.83 -13.89
CA MET A 1 -2.50 -19.29 -12.74
C MET A 1 -3.81 -18.53 -12.75
N SER A 2 -4.91 -19.22 -13.09
CA SER A 2 -6.25 -18.65 -13.18
C SER A 2 -6.72 -18.20 -11.79
N LYS A 3 -6.99 -16.91 -11.60
CA LYS A 3 -7.56 -16.38 -10.36
C LYS A 3 -8.97 -16.94 -10.26
N ASN A 4 -9.22 -17.78 -9.25
CA ASN A 4 -10.52 -18.41 -9.07
C ASN A 4 -11.58 -17.34 -8.72
N PRO A 5 -12.52 -16.99 -9.63
CA PRO A 5 -13.40 -15.83 -9.46
C PRO A 5 -14.29 -15.94 -8.20
N GLY A 6 -14.59 -17.16 -7.76
CA GLY A 6 -15.31 -17.41 -6.50
C GLY A 6 -14.58 -16.90 -5.26
N ASN A 7 -13.24 -16.90 -5.26
CA ASN A 7 -12.46 -16.41 -4.11
C ASN A 7 -12.52 -14.88 -4.03
N VAL A 8 -12.57 -14.19 -5.17
CA VAL A 8 -12.62 -12.73 -5.21
C VAL A 8 -13.99 -12.23 -4.76
N ALA A 9 -15.07 -12.81 -5.26
CA ALA A 9 -16.42 -12.48 -4.82
C ALA A 9 -16.63 -12.72 -3.31
N GLY A 10 -16.05 -13.80 -2.77
CA GLY A 10 -16.04 -14.07 -1.34
C GLY A 10 -15.31 -12.99 -0.52
N GLY A 11 -14.15 -12.55 -1.00
CA GLY A 11 -13.36 -11.48 -0.36
C GLY A 11 -14.10 -10.13 -0.35
N LEU A 12 -14.68 -9.72 -1.49
CA LEU A 12 -15.44 -8.47 -1.59
C LEU A 12 -16.67 -8.49 -0.67
N LYS A 13 -17.36 -9.62 -0.56
CA LYS A 13 -18.48 -9.78 0.36
C LYS A 13 -18.05 -9.68 1.83
N ALA A 14 -16.84 -10.14 2.17
CA ALA A 14 -16.30 -9.99 3.51
C ALA A 14 -16.04 -8.51 3.84
N THR A 15 -15.50 -7.73 2.90
CA THR A 15 -15.32 -6.27 3.04
C THR A 15 -16.64 -5.57 3.36
N LEU A 16 -17.72 -5.88 2.65
CA LEU A 16 -19.04 -5.26 2.88
C LEU A 16 -19.58 -5.47 4.29
N ASN A 17 -19.29 -6.62 4.90
CA ASN A 17 -19.80 -6.98 6.23
C ASN A 17 -18.85 -6.59 7.37
N ASN A 18 -17.65 -6.10 7.04
CA ASN A 18 -16.67 -5.74 8.05
C ASN A 18 -16.95 -4.33 8.62
N PRO A 19 -17.28 -4.19 9.92
CA PRO A 19 -17.52 -2.87 10.50
C PRO A 19 -16.24 -2.02 10.61
N ARG A 20 -15.05 -2.61 10.43
CA ARG A 20 -13.75 -1.89 10.47
C ARG A 20 -13.34 -1.27 9.14
N VAL A 21 -14.09 -1.50 8.06
CA VAL A 21 -13.78 -0.87 6.77
C VAL A 21 -14.60 0.40 6.56
N SER A 22 -14.03 1.35 5.83
CA SER A 22 -14.70 2.61 5.47
C SER A 22 -15.86 2.38 4.51
N ASP A 23 -16.79 3.33 4.47
CA ASP A 23 -17.93 3.24 3.57
C ASP A 23 -17.53 3.38 2.10
N GLU A 24 -16.46 4.13 1.81
CA GLU A 24 -15.85 4.19 0.48
C GLU A 24 -15.34 2.81 0.02
N ALA A 25 -14.63 2.09 0.89
CA ALA A 25 -14.14 0.74 0.60
C ALA A 25 -15.29 -0.28 0.44
N LYS A 26 -16.41 -0.08 1.15
CA LYS A 26 -17.62 -0.89 0.95
C LYS A 26 -18.26 -0.59 -0.40
N ASN A 27 -18.34 0.68 -0.80
CA ASN A 27 -18.92 1.05 -2.09
C ASN A 27 -18.10 0.48 -3.26
N ASP A 28 -16.76 0.58 -3.22
CA ASP A 28 -15.88 -0.05 -4.23
C ASP A 28 -16.08 -1.57 -4.27
N ALA A 29 -16.09 -2.21 -3.10
CA ALA A 29 -16.27 -3.66 -3.03
C ALA A 29 -17.63 -4.10 -3.60
N LYS A 30 -18.68 -3.29 -3.44
CA LYS A 30 -20.01 -3.54 -3.98
C LYS A 30 -20.01 -3.42 -5.50
N GLU A 31 -19.45 -2.35 -6.05
CA GLU A 31 -19.39 -2.12 -7.49
C GLU A 31 -18.62 -3.24 -8.21
N ARG A 32 -17.48 -3.66 -7.64
CA ARG A 32 -16.67 -4.74 -8.20
C ARG A 32 -17.34 -6.11 -8.09
N LEU A 33 -18.15 -6.32 -7.04
CA LEU A 33 -18.95 -7.54 -6.90
C LEU A 33 -20.07 -7.60 -7.94
N ASP A 34 -20.72 -6.46 -8.21
CA ASP A 34 -21.75 -6.35 -9.24
C ASP A 34 -21.17 -6.49 -10.66
N ALA A 35 -19.99 -5.90 -10.91
CA ALA A 35 -19.24 -6.07 -12.17
C ALA A 35 -18.83 -7.52 -12.42
N MET A 36 -18.42 -8.26 -11.38
CA MET A 36 -18.15 -9.70 -11.49
C MET A 36 -19.41 -10.51 -11.77
N LYS A 37 -20.55 -10.12 -11.19
CA LYS A 37 -21.83 -10.81 -11.37
C LYS A 37 -22.44 -10.56 -12.74
N SER A 38 -22.20 -9.40 -13.34
CA SER A 38 -22.66 -9.05 -14.69
C SER A 38 -21.81 -9.67 -15.80
N GLY A 39 -20.70 -10.34 -15.48
CA GLY A 39 -19.81 -10.96 -16.45
C GLY A 39 -19.06 -9.96 -17.33
N ALA A 40 -19.01 -8.68 -16.93
CA ALA A 40 -18.22 -7.67 -17.60
C ALA A 40 -16.72 -8.05 -17.53
N PRO A 41 -15.95 -7.87 -18.62
CA PRO A 41 -14.53 -8.16 -18.60
C PRO A 41 -13.86 -7.27 -17.56
N VAL A 42 -13.47 -7.89 -16.44
CA VAL A 42 -12.65 -7.30 -15.37
C VAL A 42 -11.21 -7.04 -15.80
N ASP A 43 -10.96 -6.90 -17.11
CA ASP A 43 -9.61 -6.86 -17.71
C ASP A 43 -8.93 -5.49 -17.58
N GLU A 44 -9.61 -4.47 -17.06
CA GLU A 44 -8.99 -3.15 -16.89
C GLU A 44 -9.54 -2.35 -15.70
N VAL A 45 -10.10 -3.01 -14.70
CA VAL A 45 -10.22 -2.38 -13.39
C VAL A 45 -9.02 -2.82 -12.60
N GLN A 46 -7.99 -1.98 -12.64
CA GLN A 46 -6.83 -1.98 -11.75
C GLN A 46 -7.28 -2.53 -10.41
N THR A 47 -7.00 -3.80 -10.18
CA THR A 47 -7.49 -4.44 -8.98
C THR A 47 -6.73 -3.80 -7.84
N GLN A 48 -7.40 -2.93 -7.11
CA GLN A 48 -7.14 -2.65 -5.70
C GLN A 48 -7.41 -3.96 -4.93
N THR A 49 -6.65 -5.01 -5.24
CA THR A 49 -6.09 -5.88 -4.22
C THR A 49 -4.95 -5.07 -3.64
N SER A 50 -4.96 -4.87 -2.33
CA SER A 50 -3.95 -4.18 -1.53
C SER A 50 -2.56 -4.83 -1.64
N ALA A 51 -1.99 -4.76 -2.83
CA ALA A 51 -0.68 -5.24 -3.26
C ALA A 51 -0.22 -4.48 -4.52
N THR A 52 -0.69 -3.25 -4.70
CA THR A 52 -0.02 -2.27 -5.55
C THR A 52 0.73 -1.33 -4.64
N ASP A 53 2.05 -1.34 -4.81
CA ASP A 53 3.13 -0.49 -4.32
C ASP A 53 2.90 1.04 -4.19
N ALA A 54 1.67 1.54 -4.28
CA ALA A 54 1.29 2.95 -4.26
C ALA A 54 0.72 3.42 -2.92
N ASP A 55 0.40 2.52 -2.00
CA ASP A 55 -0.07 2.86 -0.64
C ASP A 55 0.90 2.31 0.41
N LYS A 56 2.20 2.59 0.21
CA LYS A 56 3.18 2.47 1.27
C LYS A 56 2.77 3.48 2.32
N ASN A 57 1.92 3.06 3.25
CA ASN A 57 1.62 3.86 4.43
C ASN A 57 2.99 4.25 5.00
N PRO A 58 3.33 5.55 5.04
CA PRO A 58 4.68 5.99 5.37
C PRO A 58 5.10 5.51 6.77
N GLY A 59 4.13 5.25 7.65
CA GLY A 59 4.34 4.58 8.93
C GLY A 59 4.97 3.19 8.83
N ASN A 60 4.64 2.39 7.80
CA ASN A 60 5.21 1.06 7.60
C ASN A 60 6.68 1.11 7.16
N GLN A 61 7.04 2.07 6.30
CA GLN A 61 8.44 2.27 5.90
C GLN A 61 9.28 2.78 7.08
N ILE A 62 8.77 3.77 7.82
CA ILE A 62 9.42 4.27 9.05
C ILE A 62 9.63 3.13 10.05
N GLY A 63 8.62 2.27 10.24
CA GLY A 63 8.72 1.09 11.09
C GLY A 63 9.81 0.11 10.63
N GLY A 64 9.88 -0.16 9.32
CA GLY A 64 10.90 -1.03 8.72
C GLY A 64 12.32 -0.50 8.93
N TYR A 65 12.57 0.78 8.66
CA TYR A 65 13.89 1.38 8.86
C TYR A 65 14.29 1.42 10.35
N LYS A 66 13.35 1.69 11.26
CA LYS A 66 13.58 1.59 12.71
C LYS A 66 13.96 0.16 13.13
N ALA A 67 13.29 -0.86 12.58
CA ALA A 67 13.63 -2.25 12.84
C ALA A 67 15.06 -2.59 12.35
N THR A 68 15.45 -2.09 11.18
CA THR A 68 16.81 -2.24 10.63
C THR A 68 17.88 -1.67 11.57
N LEU A 69 17.62 -0.54 12.21
CA LEU A 69 18.55 0.07 13.18
C LEU A 69 18.73 -0.78 14.46
N SER A 70 17.63 -1.32 14.99
CA SER A 70 17.64 -2.11 16.23
C SER A 70 18.12 -3.55 16.04
N ASN A 71 18.13 -4.08 14.81
CA ASN A 71 18.52 -5.46 14.54
C ASN A 71 20.06 -5.64 14.66
N PRO A 72 20.57 -6.50 15.57
CA PRO A 72 22.01 -6.74 15.72
C PRO A 72 22.63 -7.47 14.52
N ASN A 73 21.83 -8.16 13.70
CA ASN A 73 22.29 -8.94 12.55
C ASN A 73 22.38 -8.13 11.25
N VAL A 74 22.11 -6.82 11.31
CA VAL A 74 22.19 -5.93 10.15
C VAL A 74 23.55 -5.23 10.10
N SER A 75 24.10 -5.06 8.90
CA SER A 75 25.38 -4.40 8.67
C SER A 75 25.35 -2.91 9.05
N LYS A 76 26.52 -2.34 9.35
CA LYS A 76 26.65 -0.91 9.70
C LYS A 76 26.20 0.01 8.57
N GLU A 77 26.51 -0.35 7.33
CA GLU A 77 26.13 0.39 6.13
C GLU A 77 24.61 0.44 5.94
N ALA A 78 23.92 -0.71 6.07
CA ALA A 78 22.46 -0.76 5.98
C ALA A 78 21.78 0.02 7.11
N LYS A 79 22.37 0.07 8.30
CA LYS A 79 21.91 0.91 9.41
C LYS A 79 22.08 2.40 9.10
N GLN A 80 23.22 2.79 8.55
CA GLN A 80 23.48 4.19 8.18
C GLN A 80 22.46 4.68 7.13
N HIS A 81 22.22 3.88 6.09
CA HIS A 81 21.20 4.18 5.08
C HIS A 81 19.78 4.26 5.66
N ALA A 82 19.40 3.32 6.54
CA ALA A 82 18.12 3.38 7.24
C ALA A 82 17.97 4.63 8.11
N LYS A 83 19.06 5.09 8.74
CA LYS A 83 19.08 6.33 9.52
C LYS A 83 18.89 7.56 8.62
N GLU A 84 19.58 7.61 7.49
CA GLU A 84 19.47 8.71 6.51
C GLU A 84 18.06 8.83 5.92
N MET A 85 17.41 7.70 5.62
CA MET A 85 16.01 7.68 5.17
C MET A 85 15.01 8.16 6.25
N LEU A 86 15.33 7.95 7.52
CA LEU A 86 14.53 8.46 8.65
C LEU A 86 14.76 9.96 8.92
N ASP A 87 16.01 10.43 8.82
CA ASP A 87 16.38 11.85 9.04
C ASP A 87 15.93 12.75 7.88
N SER A 88 16.02 12.26 6.64
CA SER A 88 15.70 13.04 5.43
C SER A 88 14.21 13.36 5.25
N GLY A 89 13.30 12.80 6.05
CA GLY A 89 11.86 13.04 5.93
C GLY A 89 11.25 12.56 4.60
N SER A 90 12.03 11.84 3.79
CA SER A 90 11.69 11.31 2.46
C SER A 90 10.51 10.32 2.50
N ILE A 91 10.17 9.84 3.68
CA ILE A 91 9.04 8.95 3.90
C ILE A 91 7.72 9.73 4.08
N GLY A 92 7.71 11.07 4.15
CA GLY A 92 6.48 11.82 4.45
C GLY A 92 6.33 13.23 3.84
N LYS A 93 7.22 13.69 2.96
CA LYS A 93 7.01 14.95 2.23
C LYS A 93 6.22 14.70 0.95
N THR A 94 4.97 15.19 0.92
CA THR A 94 4.42 15.77 -0.31
C THR A 94 5.44 16.81 -0.78
N VAL A 95 6.08 16.55 -1.91
CA VAL A 95 6.97 17.51 -2.56
C VAL A 95 6.09 18.64 -3.11
N ASP A 96 5.92 19.70 -2.33
CA ASP A 96 5.74 21.02 -2.94
C ASP A 96 7.14 21.43 -3.41
N ASP A 97 7.32 21.48 -4.73
CA ASP A 97 8.56 21.57 -5.51
C ASP A 97 9.42 22.85 -5.30
N GLU A 98 9.30 23.56 -4.18
CA GLU A 98 9.84 24.94 -4.07
C GLU A 98 11.18 25.10 -3.32
N ASP A 99 11.69 24.09 -2.59
CA ASP A 99 12.84 24.28 -1.68
C ASP A 99 14.05 23.34 -1.91
N TYR A 100 14.15 22.66 -3.05
CA TYR A 100 15.32 21.84 -3.35
C TYR A 100 16.45 22.66 -3.98
N VAL A 101 17.43 23.07 -3.15
CA VAL A 101 18.73 23.57 -3.59
C VAL A 101 19.75 22.43 -3.50
N PRO A 102 20.25 21.88 -4.63
CA PRO A 102 21.27 20.86 -4.60
C PRO A 102 22.61 21.44 -4.07
N PRO A 103 23.39 20.67 -3.30
CA PRO A 103 24.71 21.10 -2.87
C PRO A 103 25.71 21.11 -4.04
N GLU A 104 26.60 22.12 -4.07
CA GLU A 104 27.73 22.24 -5.02
C GLU A 104 28.83 21.20 -4.79
#